data_AF-A0A4Q4Q6J0-F1
#
_entry.id   AF-A0A4Q4Q6J0-F1
#
_cell.length_a   1.000
_cell.length_b   1.000
_cell.length_c   1.000
_cell.angle_alpha   90.00
_cell.angle_beta   90.00
_cell.angle_gamma   90.00
#
_symmetry.space_group_name_H-M   'P 1'
#
loop_
_entity.id
_entity.type
_entity.pdbx_description
1 polymer ?
#
loop_
_entity_poly.entity_id
_entity_poly.type
_entity_poly.pdbx_seq_one_letter_code
_entity_poly.pdbx_strand_id
1 'polypeptide(L)'
;MTSYTYSDLRENEIRLLRLLPANGNSTDGICIVLDHAPLFPRDMQSQSQARLRSKIKLREQLPDDWRVFANPEGKHFFASGWDVQYEHPNAAIDARLYEAPVGGTRDNSQPD
;
A
#
# COMPACT_ATOMS: atom_id res chain seq x y z
N MET A 1 21.81 -28.04 12.68
CA MET A 1 21.27 -26.93 11.86
C MET A 1 19.81 -27.22 11.59
N THR A 2 18.89 -26.44 12.15
CA THR A 2 17.47 -26.52 11.81
C THR A 2 17.29 -25.95 10.39
N SER A 3 16.85 -26.79 9.45
CA SER A 3 16.58 -26.38 8.07
C SER A 3 15.37 -25.46 8.05
N TYR A 4 15.50 -24.28 7.42
CA TYR A 4 14.35 -23.43 7.14
C TYR A 4 13.46 -24.12 6.08
N THR A 5 12.19 -24.34 6.42
CA THR A 5 11.19 -24.82 5.47
C THR A 5 10.57 -23.61 4.79
N TYR A 6 10.81 -23.49 3.48
CA TYR A 6 10.18 -22.44 2.68
C TYR A 6 8.66 -22.61 2.69
N SER A 7 7.95 -21.50 2.90
CA SER A 7 6.50 -21.39 2.75
C SER A 7 6.18 -20.18 1.90
N ASP A 8 5.15 -20.29 1.06
CA ASP A 8 4.70 -19.17 0.23
C ASP A 8 4.21 -18.01 1.12
N LEU A 9 4.47 -16.78 0.66
CA LEU A 9 3.94 -15.57 1.30
C LEU A 9 2.46 -15.43 0.99
N ARG A 10 1.67 -14.98 1.97
CA ARG A 10 0.30 -14.54 1.72
C ARG A 10 0.30 -13.22 0.95
N GLU A 11 -0.79 -12.92 0.25
CA GLU A 11 -0.96 -11.73 -0.62
C GLU A 11 -0.53 -10.39 0.04
N ASN A 12 -0.67 -10.28 1.36
CA ASN A 12 -0.35 -9.08 2.13
C ASN A 12 0.73 -9.31 3.20
N GLU A 13 1.71 -10.16 2.91
CA GLU A 13 2.76 -10.56 3.84
C GLU A 13 4.14 -10.31 3.23
N ILE A 14 5.09 -9.91 4.07
CA ILE A 14 6.51 -9.76 3.71
C ILE A 14 7.37 -10.65 4.60
N ARG A 15 8.55 -11.00 4.09
CA ARG A 15 9.56 -11.72 4.86
C ARG A 15 10.60 -10.76 5.39
N LEU A 16 10.84 -10.79 6.69
CA LEU A 16 11.88 -10.03 7.37
C LEU A 16 13.06 -10.96 7.66
N LEU A 17 14.25 -10.57 7.19
CA LEU A 17 15.50 -11.26 7.46
C LEU A 17 16.24 -10.49 8.57
N ARG A 18 16.52 -11.16 9.69
CA ARG A 18 17.37 -10.62 10.76
C ARG A 18 18.66 -11.42 10.81
N LEU A 19 19.78 -10.71 10.75
CA LEU A 19 21.12 -11.25 10.88
C LEU A 19 21.65 -10.88 12.25
N LEU A 20 21.90 -11.88 13.09
CA LEU A 20 22.37 -11.69 14.46
C LEU A 20 23.71 -12.41 14.63
N PRO A 21 24.66 -11.85 15.40
CA PRO A 21 25.78 -12.64 15.87
C PRO A 21 25.22 -13.81 16.70
N ALA A 22 25.64 -15.05 16.43
CA ALA A 22 25.00 -16.23 17.03
C ALA A 22 24.95 -16.21 18.56
N ASN A 23 25.85 -15.48 19.24
CA ASN A 23 25.87 -15.32 20.70
C ASN A 23 26.36 -13.93 21.16
N GLY A 24 26.18 -12.86 20.38
CA GLY A 24 26.70 -11.53 20.74
C GLY A 24 28.22 -11.37 20.66
N ASN A 25 28.93 -12.40 20.19
CA ASN A 25 30.37 -12.39 19.95
C ASN A 25 30.65 -12.17 18.45
N SER A 26 31.55 -11.26 18.10
CA SER A 26 31.82 -10.84 16.71
C SER A 26 32.56 -11.88 15.87
N THR A 27 33.06 -12.95 16.50
CA THR A 27 33.79 -14.04 15.84
C THR A 27 32.95 -15.30 15.62
N ASP A 28 31.73 -15.35 16.14
CA ASP A 28 30.84 -16.51 15.98
C ASP A 28 30.03 -16.41 14.68
N GLY A 29 29.55 -17.57 14.20
CA GLY A 29 28.73 -17.67 13.00
C GLY A 29 27.52 -16.75 13.01
N ILE A 30 27.00 -16.42 11.82
CA ILE A 30 25.81 -15.58 11.68
C ILE A 30 24.57 -16.43 11.95
N CYS A 31 23.75 -16.00 12.89
CA CYS A 31 22.39 -16.51 13.06
C CYS A 31 21.45 -15.75 12.12
N ILE A 32 20.73 -16.49 11.29
CA ILE A 32 19.74 -15.94 10.35
C ILE A 32 18.35 -16.30 10.87
N VAL A 33 17.54 -15.27 11.14
CA VAL A 33 16.13 -15.43 11.51
C VAL A 33 15.27 -14.89 10.38
N LEU A 34 14.30 -15.69 9.95
CA LEU A 34 13.33 -15.35 8.91
C LEU A 34 11.94 -15.30 9.56
N ASP A 35 11.38 -14.10 9.64
CA ASP A 35 10.03 -13.88 10.18
C ASP A 35 9.09 -13.44 9.06
N HIS A 36 7.82 -13.78 9.18
CA HIS A 36 6.78 -13.27 8.29
C HIS A 36 5.99 -12.17 9.01
N ALA A 37 5.80 -11.04 8.33
CA ALA A 37 5.09 -9.89 8.88
C ALA A 37 4.00 -9.43 7.92
N PRO A 38 2.80 -9.07 8.41
CA PRO A 38 1.77 -8.49 7.56
C PRO A 38 2.21 -7.09 7.10
N LEU A 39 1.93 -6.76 5.83
CA LEU A 39 2.18 -5.43 5.26
C LEU A 39 1.34 -4.33 5.93
N PHE A 40 0.20 -4.70 6.51
CA PHE A 40 -0.71 -3.80 7.18
C PHE A 40 -0.98 -4.27 8.62
N PRO A 41 -0.93 -3.37 9.62
CA PRO A 41 -1.40 -3.67 10.97
C PRO A 41 -2.82 -4.24 10.92
N ARG A 42 -3.14 -5.24 11.76
CA ARG A 42 -4.46 -5.90 11.76
C ARG A 42 -5.62 -4.90 11.82
N ASP A 43 -5.40 -3.81 12.53
CA ASP A 43 -6.37 -2.75 12.81
C ASP A 43 -6.61 -1.82 11.60
N MET A 44 -5.68 -1.82 10.64
CA MET A 44 -5.78 -1.04 9.40
C MET A 44 -6.23 -1.87 8.19
N GLN A 45 -6.31 -3.21 8.33
CA GLN A 45 -6.55 -4.12 7.20
C GLN A 45 -7.83 -3.77 6.42
N SER A 46 -8.91 -3.41 7.09
CA SER A 46 -10.20 -3.17 6.42
C SER A 46 -10.14 -1.97 5.47
N GLN A 47 -9.59 -0.84 5.93
CA GLN A 47 -9.53 0.38 5.13
C GLN A 47 -8.38 0.37 4.12
N SER A 48 -7.21 -0.14 4.50
CA SER A 48 -6.06 -0.19 3.58
C SER A 48 -6.27 -1.21 2.46
N GLN A 49 -6.85 -2.39 2.75
CA GLN A 49 -7.18 -3.38 1.72
C GLN A 49 -8.33 -2.90 0.83
N ALA A 50 -9.36 -2.24 1.39
CA ALA A 50 -10.41 -1.64 0.58
C ALA A 50 -9.85 -0.59 -0.38
N ARG A 51 -8.93 0.25 0.08
CA ARG A 51 -8.22 1.25 -0.76
C ARG A 51 -7.30 0.61 -1.81
N LEU A 52 -6.58 -0.44 -1.45
CA LEU A 52 -5.72 -1.15 -2.40
C LEU A 52 -6.56 -1.81 -3.49
N ARG A 53 -7.64 -2.49 -3.10
CA ARG A 53 -8.61 -3.10 -4.02
C ARG A 53 -9.31 -2.06 -4.89
N SER A 54 -9.68 -0.90 -4.35
CA SER A 54 -10.27 0.17 -5.18
C SER A 54 -9.26 0.73 -6.17
N LYS A 55 -7.99 0.90 -5.78
CA LYS A 55 -6.92 1.34 -6.69
C LYS A 55 -6.60 0.32 -7.81
N ILE A 56 -6.61 -0.98 -7.49
CA ILE A 56 -6.42 -2.04 -8.50
C ILE A 56 -7.60 -2.03 -9.47
N LYS A 57 -8.84 -2.03 -8.97
CA LYS A 57 -10.04 -1.93 -9.80
C LYS A 57 -10.06 -0.67 -10.66
N LEU A 58 -9.58 0.46 -10.11
CA LEU A 58 -9.47 1.71 -10.86
C LEU A 58 -8.52 1.56 -12.06
N ARG A 59 -7.37 0.91 -11.87
CA ARG A 59 -6.42 0.65 -12.95
C ARG A 59 -6.98 -0.30 -14.01
N GLU A 60 -7.75 -1.31 -13.62
CA GLU A 60 -8.42 -2.23 -14.55
C GLU A 60 -9.52 -1.56 -15.37
N GLN A 61 -10.10 -0.47 -14.89
CA GLN A 61 -11.19 0.26 -15.55
C GLN A 61 -10.70 1.41 -16.45
N LEU A 62 -9.39 1.62 -16.52
CA LEU A 62 -8.82 2.62 -17.41
C LEU A 62 -8.82 2.11 -18.86
N PRO A 63 -9.14 2.97 -19.84
CA PRO A 63 -8.90 2.66 -21.24
C PRO A 63 -7.41 2.38 -21.49
N ASP A 64 -7.12 1.71 -22.60
CA ASP A 64 -5.74 1.45 -23.01
C ASP A 64 -4.93 2.77 -23.07
N ASP A 65 -3.64 2.68 -22.72
CA ASP A 65 -2.68 3.80 -22.62
C ASP A 65 -2.92 4.81 -21.49
N TRP A 66 -4.01 4.71 -20.73
CA TRP A 66 -4.25 5.54 -19.56
C TRP A 66 -3.60 4.99 -18.29
N ARG A 67 -3.07 5.88 -17.45
CA ARG A 67 -2.47 5.54 -16.16
C ARG A 67 -2.96 6.47 -15.07
N VAL A 68 -3.12 5.94 -13.86
CA VAL A 68 -3.44 6.71 -12.64
C VAL A 68 -2.20 6.98 -11.80
N PHE A 69 -2.07 8.23 -11.36
CA PHE A 69 -1.04 8.74 -10.48
C PHE A 69 -1.68 9.44 -9.27
N ALA A 70 -0.86 9.76 -8.27
CA ALA A 70 -1.25 10.57 -7.13
C ALA A 70 -0.24 11.71 -6.96
N ASN A 71 -0.73 12.91 -6.70
CA ASN A 71 0.11 14.04 -6.36
C ASN A 71 0.60 13.93 -4.90
N PRO A 72 1.55 14.78 -4.45
CA PRO A 72 2.03 14.78 -3.07
C PRO A 72 0.93 15.03 -2.01
N GLU A 73 -0.18 15.66 -2.40
CA GLU A 73 -1.35 15.92 -1.55
C GLU A 73 -2.31 14.71 -1.48
N GLY A 74 -2.01 13.63 -2.19
CA GLY A 74 -2.82 12.41 -2.24
C GLY A 74 -4.01 12.47 -3.20
N LYS A 75 -4.13 13.52 -4.02
CA LYS A 75 -5.16 13.63 -5.07
C LYS A 75 -4.76 12.83 -6.30
N HIS A 76 -5.69 12.03 -6.82
CA HIS A 76 -5.47 11.23 -8.01
C HIS A 76 -5.59 12.06 -9.29
N PHE A 77 -4.80 11.70 -10.29
CA PHE A 77 -4.91 12.23 -11.65
C PHE A 77 -4.60 11.14 -12.67
N PHE A 78 -5.12 11.31 -13.88
CA PHE A 78 -5.05 10.35 -14.98
C PHE A 78 -4.27 10.95 -16.14
N ALA A 79 -3.42 10.16 -16.77
CA ALA A 79 -2.66 10.61 -17.93
C ALA A 79 -2.61 9.56 -19.04
N SER A 80 -2.63 10.03 -20.29
CA SER A 80 -2.35 9.25 -21.50
C SER A 80 -1.55 10.12 -22.47
N GLY A 81 -0.33 9.70 -22.81
CA GLY A 81 0.58 10.50 -23.63
C GLY A 81 0.86 11.89 -23.04
N TRP A 82 0.35 12.93 -23.70
CA TRP A 82 0.48 14.34 -23.29
C TRP A 82 -0.75 14.89 -22.56
N ASP A 83 -1.82 14.11 -22.47
CA ASP A 83 -3.05 14.52 -21.81
C ASP A 83 -3.03 14.15 -20.34
N VAL A 84 -3.43 15.10 -19.49
CA VAL A 84 -3.54 14.95 -18.04
C VAL A 84 -4.88 15.52 -17.59
N GLN A 85 -5.64 14.75 -16.81
CA GLN A 85 -6.93 15.18 -16.27
C GLN A 85 -7.15 14.62 -14.85
N TYR A 86 -7.99 15.32 -14.09
CA TYR A 86 -8.35 14.90 -12.73
C TYR A 86 -9.64 14.07 -12.70
N GLU A 87 -10.47 14.13 -13.74
CA GLU A 87 -11.61 13.23 -13.90
C GLU A 87 -11.20 11.89 -14.52
N HIS A 88 -11.94 10.83 -14.19
CA HIS A 88 -11.75 9.53 -14.81
C HIS A 88 -12.07 9.61 -16.32
N PRO A 89 -11.24 9.05 -17.21
CA PRO A 89 -11.45 9.11 -18.67
C PRO A 89 -12.73 8.40 -19.13
N ASN A 90 -13.22 7.45 -18.34
CA ASN A 90 -14.56 6.90 -18.49
C ASN A 90 -15.53 7.62 -17.55
N ALA A 91 -16.42 8.44 -18.11
CA ALA A 91 -17.42 9.23 -17.38
C ALA A 91 -18.48 8.40 -16.64
N ALA A 92 -18.59 7.10 -16.92
CA ALA A 92 -19.48 6.20 -16.19
C ALA A 92 -18.94 5.80 -14.79
N ILE A 93 -17.67 6.07 -14.50
CA ILE A 93 -17.03 5.74 -13.23
C ILE A 93 -17.19 6.91 -12.26
N ASP A 94 -17.85 6.66 -11.12
CA ASP A 94 -18.02 7.65 -10.06
C ASP A 94 -16.67 7.92 -9.35
N ALA A 95 -16.29 9.21 -9.27
CA ALA A 95 -15.09 9.68 -8.59
C ALA A 95 -15.04 9.26 -7.11
N ARG A 96 -16.20 9.11 -6.47
CA ARG A 96 -16.33 8.68 -5.07
C ARG A 96 -15.77 7.29 -4.79
N LEU A 97 -15.54 6.48 -5.82
CA LEU A 97 -15.00 5.13 -5.67
C LEU A 97 -13.50 5.12 -5.31
N TYR A 98 -12.78 6.21 -5.55
CA TYR A 98 -11.33 6.30 -5.35
C TYR A 98 -10.85 7.60 -4.72
N GLU A 99 -11.69 8.63 -4.62
CA GLU A 99 -11.42 9.78 -3.76
C GLU A 99 -11.63 9.40 -2.30
N ALA A 100 -10.74 9.87 -1.42
CA ALA A 100 -10.97 9.76 0.01
C ALA A 100 -12.25 10.54 0.34
N PRO A 101 -13.13 10.02 1.22
CA PRO A 101 -14.19 10.85 1.76
C PRO A 101 -13.50 12.09 2.35
N VAL A 102 -13.97 13.27 1.96
CA VAL A 102 -13.57 14.52 2.60
C VAL A 102 -13.98 14.36 4.05
N GLY A 103 -13.03 13.93 4.88
CA GLY A 103 -13.20 13.93 6.32
C GLY A 103 -13.51 15.36 6.65
N GLY A 104 -14.73 15.62 7.12
CA GLY A 104 -15.12 16.93 7.60
C GLY A 104 -13.97 17.45 8.43
N THR A 105 -13.44 18.60 8.02
CA THR A 105 -12.42 19.34 8.73
C THR A 105 -12.79 19.24 10.20
N ARG A 106 -12.01 18.49 11.00
CA ARG A 106 -12.10 18.63 12.45
C ARG A 106 -11.66 20.06 12.68
N ASP A 107 -12.66 20.92 12.76
CA ASP A 107 -12.56 22.30 13.17
C ASP A 107 -11.98 22.24 14.57
N ASN A 108 -10.66 22.35 14.68
CA ASN A 108 -9.95 22.51 15.95
C ASN A 108 -10.11 23.95 16.47
N SER A 109 -11.31 24.50 16.30
CA SER A 109 -11.72 25.75 16.93
C SER A 109 -12.39 25.40 18.26
N GLN A 110 -11.59 25.17 19.29
CA GLN A 110 -12.04 25.39 20.67
C GLN A 110 -10.96 26.17 21.43
N PRO A 111 -11.33 27.25 22.13
CA PRO A 111 -10.37 28.20 22.68
C PRO A 111 -9.87 27.76 24.06
N ASP A 112 -8.70 28.25 24.42
CA ASP A 112 -8.31 28.47 25.82
C ASP A 112 -8.51 29.96 26.17
#